data_AF-A0A3P1W5F2-F1
#
_entry.id   AF-A0A3P1W5F2-F1
#
_cell.length_a   1.000
_cell.length_b   1.000
_cell.length_c   1.000
_cell.angle_alpha   90.00
_cell.angle_beta   90.00
_cell.angle_gamma   90.00
#
_symmetry.space_group_name_H-M   'P 1'
#
loop_
_entity.id
_entity.type
_entity.pdbx_description
1 polymer ?
#
loop_
_entity_poly.entity_id
_entity_poly.type
_entity_poly.pdbx_seq_one_letter_code
_entity_poly.pdbx_strand_id
1 'polypeptide(L)'
;EEVLAFLDVPAIRHSFNIEFDDLSQIRHWVENSGIRFGLEKYSQQVQQNYNAWQAGLERMLLGFAMREENGIWQDSLGFDNSYGLKGQIVGYLSEFIDALYRWQQILQTNHSIEQWELH
;
A
#
# COMPACT_ATOMS: atom_id res chain seq x y z
N GLU A 1 8.05 8.34 2.84
CA GLU A 1 9.37 7.69 2.96
C GLU A 1 9.44 6.70 4.12
N GLU A 2 9.00 7.05 5.34
CA GLU A 2 9.14 6.19 6.53
C GLU A 2 8.58 4.76 6.36
N VAL A 3 7.41 4.61 5.75
CA VAL A 3 6.80 3.28 5.51
C VAL A 3 7.65 2.42 4.58
N LEU A 4 8.26 2.99 3.53
CA LEU A 4 9.10 2.21 2.61
C LEU A 4 10.47 1.90 3.18
N ALA A 5 10.92 2.62 4.22
CA ALA A 5 12.20 2.36 4.87
C ALA A 5 12.26 0.96 5.51
N PHE A 6 11.12 0.38 5.90
CA PHE A 6 11.08 -1.02 6.36
C PHE A 6 11.52 -2.01 5.28
N LEU A 7 11.29 -1.71 4.00
CA LEU A 7 11.72 -2.56 2.88
C LEU A 7 13.22 -2.44 2.58
N ASP A 8 13.93 -1.51 3.22
CA ASP A 8 15.40 -1.48 3.19
C ASP A 8 16.00 -2.60 4.08
N VAL A 9 15.20 -3.17 5.01
CA VAL A 9 15.58 -4.34 5.80
C VAL A 9 15.31 -5.63 4.98
N PRO A 10 16.34 -6.42 4.62
CA PRO A 10 16.17 -7.57 3.73
C PRO A 10 15.17 -8.61 4.25
N ALA A 11 15.18 -8.88 5.56
CA ALA A 11 14.27 -9.86 6.18
C ALA A 11 12.80 -9.46 6.04
N ILE A 12 12.49 -8.17 6.19
CA ILE A 12 11.12 -7.66 6.00
C ILE A 12 10.76 -7.78 4.53
N ARG A 13 11.60 -7.25 3.63
CA ARG A 13 11.34 -7.22 2.20
C ARG A 13 11.10 -8.62 1.60
N HIS A 14 11.94 -9.60 1.95
CA HIS A 14 11.79 -10.97 1.47
C HIS A 14 10.53 -11.65 1.99
N SER A 15 10.01 -11.26 3.16
CA SER A 15 8.74 -11.79 3.69
C SER A 15 7.53 -11.45 2.81
N PHE A 16 7.66 -10.45 1.94
CA PHE A 16 6.63 -10.02 0.98
C PHE A 16 7.00 -10.30 -0.47
N ASN A 17 8.03 -11.13 -0.72
CA ASN A 17 8.51 -11.47 -2.08
C ASN A 17 8.95 -10.24 -2.92
N ILE A 18 9.38 -9.17 -2.25
CA ILE A 18 9.89 -7.98 -2.93
C ILE A 18 11.41 -8.13 -3.10
N GLU A 19 11.92 -7.92 -4.30
CA GLU A 19 13.36 -7.95 -4.56
C GLU A 19 14.00 -6.59 -4.32
N PHE A 20 15.33 -6.56 -4.14
CA PHE A 20 16.04 -5.29 -3.98
C PHE A 20 15.83 -4.35 -5.17
N ASP A 21 15.81 -4.91 -6.39
CA ASP A 21 15.67 -4.15 -7.63
C ASP A 21 14.27 -3.55 -7.80
N ASP A 22 13.25 -4.11 -7.15
CA ASP A 22 11.87 -3.60 -7.16
C ASP A 22 11.72 -2.29 -6.38
N LEU A 23 12.61 -2.01 -5.42
CA LEU A 23 12.49 -0.85 -4.52
C LEU A 23 12.45 0.49 -5.26
N SER A 24 13.29 0.63 -6.30
CA SER A 24 13.32 1.84 -7.11
C SER A 24 11.98 2.10 -7.81
N GLN A 25 11.36 1.04 -8.33
CA GLN A 25 10.06 1.09 -8.98
C GLN A 25 8.94 1.39 -7.98
N ILE A 26 8.96 0.72 -6.83
CA ILE A 26 7.99 0.93 -5.74
C ILE A 26 8.03 2.39 -5.29
N ARG A 27 9.22 2.94 -5.01
CA ARG A 27 9.37 4.35 -4.59
C ARG A 27 8.83 5.30 -5.65
N HIS A 28 9.18 5.06 -6.92
CA HIS A 28 8.68 5.86 -8.03
C HIS A 28 7.14 5.80 -8.13
N TRP A 29 6.54 4.61 -8.05
CA TRP A 29 5.10 4.45 -8.11
C TRP A 29 4.40 5.11 -6.93
N VAL A 30 4.88 4.94 -5.70
CA VAL A 30 4.31 5.55 -4.50
C VAL A 30 4.31 7.08 -4.60
N GLU A 31 5.40 7.66 -5.12
CA GLU A 31 5.49 9.10 -5.33
C GLU A 31 4.47 9.60 -6.38
N ASN A 32 4.39 8.91 -7.51
CA ASN A 32 3.60 9.33 -8.68
C ASN A 32 2.12 8.94 -8.59
N SER A 33 1.76 7.96 -7.77
CA SER A 33 0.37 7.61 -7.50
C SER A 33 -0.30 8.51 -6.45
N GLY A 34 0.41 9.54 -5.96
CA GLY A 34 -0.12 10.51 -5.01
C GLY A 34 -0.18 10.06 -3.55
N ILE A 35 0.50 8.97 -3.16
CA ILE A 35 0.54 8.54 -1.74
C ILE A 35 1.40 9.52 -0.94
N ARG A 36 0.89 10.02 0.19
CA ARG A 36 1.59 10.99 1.05
C ARG A 36 1.51 10.63 2.53
N PHE A 37 0.30 10.41 3.08
CA PHE A 37 0.11 10.18 4.51
C PHE A 37 -1.17 9.40 4.79
N GLY A 38 -1.19 8.69 5.93
CA GLY A 38 -2.32 7.88 6.36
C GLY A 38 -2.40 6.55 5.63
N LEU A 39 -2.86 5.51 6.33
CA LEU A 39 -3.03 4.18 5.75
C LEU A 39 -4.39 4.05 5.06
N GLU A 40 -5.44 4.56 5.69
CA GLU A 40 -6.83 4.40 5.24
C GLU A 40 -7.31 5.58 4.40
N LYS A 41 -8.02 5.28 3.30
CA LYS A 41 -8.75 6.26 2.49
C LYS A 41 -10.03 6.72 3.19
N TYR A 42 -10.70 5.79 3.88
CA TYR A 42 -11.95 6.04 4.59
C TYR A 42 -11.68 5.88 6.09
N SER A 43 -11.75 6.98 6.84
CA SER A 43 -11.65 6.95 8.31
C SER A 43 -12.85 7.66 8.91
N GLN A 44 -13.20 7.34 10.16
CA GLN A 44 -14.32 7.98 10.85
C GLN A 44 -14.06 9.45 11.20
N GLN A 45 -12.79 9.88 11.21
CA GLN A 45 -12.36 11.17 11.75
C GLN A 45 -12.15 12.26 10.68
N VAL A 46 -11.99 11.88 9.40
CA VAL A 46 -11.64 12.80 8.31
C VAL A 46 -12.47 12.50 7.07
N GLN A 47 -12.83 13.54 6.32
CA GLN A 47 -13.37 13.38 4.97
C GLN A 47 -12.32 12.67 4.08
N GLN A 48 -12.77 11.72 3.25
CA GLN A 48 -11.97 10.82 2.39
C GLN A 48 -10.53 11.28 2.10
N ASN A 49 -9.54 10.51 2.54
CA ASN A 49 -8.11 10.77 2.30
C ASN A 49 -7.64 10.13 0.99
N TYR A 50 -7.74 10.87 -0.11
CA TYR A 50 -7.26 10.41 -1.42
C TYR A 50 -5.73 10.29 -1.54
N ASN A 51 -4.98 10.77 -0.55
CA ASN A 51 -3.52 10.67 -0.49
C ASN A 51 -3.05 9.54 0.44
N ALA A 52 -3.96 8.71 0.95
CA ALA A 52 -3.66 7.54 1.76
C ALA A 52 -3.02 6.41 0.95
N TRP A 53 -2.35 5.48 1.66
CA TRP A 53 -1.83 4.24 1.08
C TRP A 53 -2.90 3.43 0.37
N GLN A 54 -4.05 3.19 1.02
CA GLN A 54 -5.17 2.48 0.42
C GLN A 54 -5.60 3.11 -0.92
N ALA A 55 -5.76 4.43 -0.98
CA ALA A 55 -6.17 5.13 -2.20
C ALA A 55 -5.14 4.99 -3.33
N GLY A 56 -3.84 5.06 -3.00
CA GLY A 56 -2.80 4.87 -3.99
C GLY A 56 -2.72 3.43 -4.51
N LEU A 57 -2.86 2.43 -3.63
CA LEU A 57 -2.90 1.02 -4.02
C LEU A 57 -4.13 0.71 -4.88
N GLU A 58 -5.30 1.26 -4.55
CA GLU A 58 -6.51 1.18 -5.39
C GLU A 58 -6.24 1.72 -6.81
N ARG A 59 -5.56 2.86 -6.94
CA ARG A 59 -5.17 3.42 -8.25
C ARG A 59 -4.19 2.53 -9.00
N MET A 60 -3.19 1.97 -8.31
CA MET A 60 -2.19 1.08 -8.92
C MET A 60 -2.82 -0.24 -9.39
N LEU A 61 -3.68 -0.86 -8.57
CA LEU A 61 -4.40 -2.08 -8.91
C LEU A 61 -5.40 -1.85 -10.04
N LEU A 62 -6.10 -0.71 -10.03
CA LEU A 62 -6.98 -0.32 -11.13
C LEU A 62 -6.19 -0.09 -12.41
N GLY A 63 -5.03 0.58 -12.34
CA GLY A 63 -4.12 0.79 -13.48
C GLY A 63 -3.58 -0.51 -14.10
N PHE A 64 -3.49 -1.59 -13.31
CA PHE A 64 -3.20 -2.93 -13.83
C PHE A 64 -4.36 -3.50 -14.66
N ALA A 65 -5.60 -3.31 -14.21
CA ALA A 65 -6.79 -3.86 -14.86
C ALA A 65 -7.33 -3.00 -16.01
N MET A 66 -7.12 -1.68 -15.94
CA MET A 66 -7.76 -0.68 -16.78
C MET A 66 -6.85 0.53 -16.98
N ARG A 67 -6.67 0.94 -18.24
CA ARG A 67 -5.95 2.19 -18.58
C ARG A 67 -6.72 3.43 -18.12
N GLU A 68 -5.99 4.48 -17.79
CA GLU A 68 -6.50 5.79 -17.37
C GLU A 68 -7.51 6.38 -18.38
N GLU A 69 -7.26 6.18 -19.68
CA GLU A 69 -8.14 6.64 -20.77
C GLU A 69 -9.57 6.07 -20.72
N ASN A 70 -9.78 4.96 -20.01
CA ASN A 70 -11.11 4.38 -19.81
C ASN A 70 -11.92 5.09 -18.70
N GLY A 71 -11.34 6.11 -18.07
CA GLY A 71 -12.01 7.00 -17.14
C GLY A 71 -12.00 6.53 -15.68
N ILE A 72 -12.81 7.21 -14.87
CA ILE A 72 -12.90 6.99 -13.41
C ILE A 72 -13.77 5.77 -13.11
N TRP A 73 -13.32 4.93 -12.18
CA TRP A 73 -14.07 3.81 -11.62
C TRP A 73 -14.10 3.89 -10.10
N GLN A 74 -15.30 3.89 -9.50
CA GLN A 74 -15.51 3.99 -8.05
C GLN A 74 -14.63 5.06 -7.35
N ASP A 75 -14.70 6.30 -7.85
CA ASP A 75 -13.91 7.44 -7.33
C ASP A 75 -12.38 7.24 -7.41
N SER A 76 -11.91 6.33 -8.26
CA SER A 76 -10.49 6.07 -8.51
C SER A 76 -10.19 6.17 -10.00
N LEU A 77 -8.99 6.67 -10.32
CA LEU A 77 -8.47 6.73 -11.67
C LEU A 77 -7.28 5.78 -11.77
N GLY A 78 -7.28 4.91 -12.78
CA GLY A 78 -6.20 3.94 -12.98
C GLY A 78 -4.85 4.64 -13.14
N PHE A 79 -3.81 4.12 -12.50
CA PHE A 79 -2.46 4.64 -12.61
C PHE A 79 -1.70 3.94 -13.74
N ASP A 80 -1.54 4.59 -14.88
CA ASP A 80 -0.99 3.96 -16.09
C ASP A 80 0.44 3.41 -15.93
N ASN A 81 1.25 3.98 -15.04
CA ASN A 81 2.62 3.48 -14.83
C ASN A 81 2.65 2.08 -14.19
N SER A 82 1.54 1.59 -13.61
CA SER A 82 1.42 0.20 -13.12
C SER A 82 0.82 -0.75 -14.16
N TYR A 83 0.54 -0.29 -15.39
CA TYR A 83 0.01 -1.11 -16.47
C TYR A 83 1.04 -2.16 -16.95
N GLY A 84 0.59 -3.40 -17.19
CA GLY A 84 1.39 -4.47 -17.79
C GLY A 84 2.12 -5.39 -16.80
N LEU A 85 3.27 -5.93 -17.22
CA LEU A 85 3.99 -7.07 -16.61
C LEU A 85 4.51 -6.87 -15.17
N LYS A 86 4.33 -5.69 -14.58
CA LYS A 86 4.76 -5.40 -13.20
C LYS A 86 3.61 -5.38 -12.17
N GLY A 87 2.38 -5.76 -12.55
CA GLY A 87 1.23 -5.78 -11.64
C GLY A 87 1.43 -6.63 -10.38
N GLN A 88 2.26 -7.67 -10.45
CA GLN A 88 2.60 -8.51 -9.29
C GLN A 88 3.28 -7.72 -8.17
N ILE A 89 4.13 -6.74 -8.50
CA ILE A 89 4.80 -5.87 -7.51
C ILE A 89 3.76 -5.04 -6.73
N VAL A 90 2.69 -4.61 -7.39
CA VAL A 90 1.58 -3.91 -6.70
C VAL A 90 0.93 -4.84 -5.68
N GLY A 91 0.72 -6.11 -6.03
CA GLY A 91 0.18 -7.11 -5.11
C GLY A 91 1.07 -7.33 -3.88
N TYR A 92 2.38 -7.45 -4.08
CA TYR A 92 3.34 -7.57 -2.97
C TYR A 92 3.39 -6.33 -2.08
N LEU A 93 3.35 -5.14 -2.70
CA LEU A 93 3.27 -3.89 -1.96
C LEU A 93 1.96 -3.78 -1.17
N SER A 94 0.82 -4.21 -1.75
CA SER A 94 -0.46 -4.29 -1.06
C SER A 94 -0.38 -5.20 0.17
N GLU A 95 0.21 -6.40 0.04
CA GLU A 95 0.36 -7.33 1.17
C GLU A 95 1.23 -6.74 2.30
N PHE A 96 2.31 -6.05 1.94
CA PHE A 96 3.17 -5.33 2.89
C PHE A 96 2.39 -4.26 3.66
N ILE A 97 1.62 -3.43 2.96
CA ILE A 97 0.83 -2.35 3.59
C ILE A 97 -0.31 -2.93 4.43
N ASP A 98 -0.97 -3.99 3.99
CA ASP A 98 -2.02 -4.68 4.75
C ASP A 98 -1.48 -5.30 6.04
N ALA A 99 -0.25 -5.83 6.02
CA ALA A 99 0.42 -6.31 7.23
C ALA A 99 0.68 -5.16 8.23
N LEU A 100 1.20 -4.03 7.76
CA LEU A 100 1.40 -2.85 8.61
C LEU A 100 0.08 -2.31 9.18
N TYR A 101 -0.97 -2.27 8.36
CA TYR A 101 -2.29 -1.83 8.80
C TYR A 101 -2.85 -2.75 9.90
N ARG A 102 -2.78 -4.07 9.72
CA ARG A 102 -3.20 -5.04 10.75
C ARG A 102 -2.45 -4.83 12.06
N TRP A 103 -1.12 -4.70 12.00
CA TRP A 103 -0.32 -4.44 13.20
C TRP A 103 -0.62 -3.09 13.84
N GLN A 104 -0.86 -2.05 13.06
CA GLN A 104 -1.27 -0.76 13.60
C GLN A 104 -2.56 -0.88 14.43
N GLN A 105 -3.57 -1.59 13.91
CA GLN A 105 -4.84 -1.79 14.61
C GLN A 105 -4.67 -2.61 15.90
N ILE A 106 -3.88 -3.68 15.85
CA ILE A 106 -3.54 -4.48 17.04
C ILE A 106 -2.84 -3.58 18.08
N LEU A 107 -1.77 -2.89 17.70
CA LEU A 107 -0.94 -2.12 18.64
C LEU A 107 -1.64 -0.86 19.20
N GLN A 108 -2.70 -0.37 18.58
CA GLN A 108 -3.48 0.79 19.07
C GLN A 108 -4.55 0.42 20.10
N THR A 109 -4.77 -0.85 20.37
CA THR A 109 -5.76 -1.32 21.35
C THR A 109 -5.09 -1.93 22.58
N ASN A 110 -5.77 -1.83 23.73
CA ASN A 110 -5.29 -2.48 24.95
C ASN A 110 -5.52 -3.98 24.84
N HIS A 111 -4.48 -4.76 25.12
CA HIS A 111 -4.53 -6.22 25.17
C HIS A 111 -4.14 -6.72 26.55
N SER A 112 -4.79 -7.79 27.01
CA SER A 112 -4.33 -8.56 28.16
C SER A 112 -3.00 -9.25 27.85
N ILE A 113 -2.31 -9.76 28.88
CA ILE A 113 -1.03 -10.44 28.68
C ILE A 113 -1.19 -11.71 27.82
N GLU A 114 -2.31 -12.42 27.97
CA GLU A 114 -2.63 -13.61 27.17
C GLU A 114 -2.91 -13.26 25.71
N GLN A 115 -3.51 -12.09 25.45
CA GLN A 115 -3.76 -11.62 24.08
C GLN A 115 -2.46 -11.23 23.37
N TRP A 116 -1.48 -10.68 24.09
CA TRP A 116 -0.15 -10.39 23.53
C TRP A 116 0.62 -11.64 23.11
N GLU A 117 0.38 -12.80 23.73
CA GLU A 117 1.03 -14.06 23.36
C GLU A 117 0.48 -14.65 22.05
N LEU A 118 -0.76 -14.30 21.68
CA LEU A 118 -1.46 -14.85 20.52
C LEU A 118 -1.20 -14.10 19.20
N HIS A 119 -0.66 -12.88 19.27
CA HIS A 119 -0.36 -12.02 18.12
C HIS A 119 1.10 -12.18 17.68
#